data_AF-A0A840FB00-F1
#
_entry.id   AF-A0A840FB00-F1
#
_cell.length_a   1.000
_cell.length_b   1.000
_cell.length_c   1.000
_cell.angle_alpha   90.00
_cell.angle_beta   90.00
_cell.angle_gamma   90.00
#
_symmetry.space_group_name_H-M   'P 1'
#
loop_
_entity.id
_entity.type
_entity.pdbx_description
1 polymer ?
#
loop_
_entity_poly.entity_id
_entity_poly.type
_entity_poly.pdbx_seq_one_letter_code
_entity_poly.pdbx_strand_id
1 'polypeptide(L)'
;MADNDLKPLGSSDLDTPPAGASFQPAEPLKNAGVEFSSAADDASSRAADAKQALKDGAQKYSEQATDRIRTLADTGKERATGQLDQFSQLLNDAAAQVDDKLGAQYGDYARSAANAVSSFSADLRNKDVDQVFDDVRELVRKSPGVAVGVAAALGFVVARLVQAGLDSDRA
;
A
#
# COMPACT_ATOMS: atom_id res chain seq x y z
N MET A 1 8.53 -10.58 -54.66
CA MET A 1 7.60 -10.49 -53.52
C MET A 1 8.04 -11.53 -52.51
N ALA A 2 8.26 -11.12 -51.26
CA ALA A 2 8.62 -12.01 -50.16
C ALA A 2 7.34 -12.32 -49.38
N ASP A 3 6.92 -13.58 -49.41
CA ASP A 3 5.79 -14.08 -48.64
C ASP A 3 6.25 -14.27 -47.19
N ASN A 4 5.73 -13.43 -46.30
CA ASN A 4 6.00 -13.45 -44.88
C ASN A 4 4.88 -14.22 -44.18
N ASP A 5 4.96 -15.55 -44.23
CA ASP A 5 4.04 -16.46 -43.53
C ASP A 5 4.30 -16.42 -42.01
N LEU A 6 3.65 -15.49 -41.33
CA LEU A 6 3.51 -15.47 -39.87
C LEU A 6 2.61 -16.63 -39.44
N LYS A 7 3.23 -17.79 -39.18
CA LYS A 7 2.57 -18.89 -38.47
C LYS A 7 2.09 -18.39 -37.09
N PRO A 8 0.82 -18.59 -36.71
CA PRO A 8 0.39 -18.34 -35.34
C PRO A 8 1.12 -19.33 -34.43
N LEU A 9 1.77 -18.81 -33.38
CA LEU A 9 2.33 -19.63 -32.31
C LEU A 9 1.21 -20.50 -31.75
N GLY A 10 1.27 -21.80 -32.03
CA GLY A 10 0.31 -22.77 -31.54
C GLY A 10 0.55 -23.04 -30.06
N SER A 11 -0.51 -23.36 -29.32
CA SER A 11 -0.50 -23.76 -27.90
C SER A 11 0.37 -24.98 -27.58
N SER A 12 1.03 -25.57 -28.58
CA SER A 12 1.96 -26.69 -28.47
C SER A 12 3.40 -26.27 -28.16
N ASP A 13 3.75 -25.00 -28.36
CA ASP A 13 5.08 -24.45 -28.02
C ASP A 13 5.18 -23.97 -26.55
N LEU A 14 4.07 -24.03 -25.81
CA LEU A 14 4.06 -23.80 -24.35
C LEU A 14 4.39 -25.12 -23.66
N ASP A 15 5.68 -25.39 -23.49
CA ASP A 15 6.16 -26.44 -22.61
C ASP A 15 5.71 -26.09 -21.19
N THR A 16 4.62 -26.69 -20.76
CA THR A 16 4.05 -26.46 -19.44
C THR A 16 4.99 -27.15 -18.46
N PRO A 17 5.65 -26.42 -17.53
CA PRO A 17 6.61 -27.04 -16.63
C PRO A 17 5.94 -28.21 -15.90
N PRO A 18 6.62 -29.38 -15.77
CA PRO A 18 6.00 -30.58 -15.27
C PRO A 18 5.37 -30.32 -13.90
N ALA A 19 4.11 -30.70 -13.75
CA ALA A 19 3.30 -30.52 -12.53
C ALA A 19 3.81 -31.30 -11.29
N GLY A 20 5.06 -31.78 -11.33
CA GLY A 20 5.75 -32.49 -10.27
C GLY A 20 7.10 -31.88 -9.88
N ALA A 21 7.44 -30.67 -10.34
CA ALA A 21 8.58 -29.94 -9.78
C ALA A 21 8.25 -29.53 -8.34
N SER A 22 8.52 -30.42 -7.39
CA SER A 22 8.57 -30.07 -5.98
C SER A 22 9.54 -28.92 -5.82
N PHE A 23 9.03 -27.73 -5.48
CA PHE A 23 9.85 -26.64 -4.98
C PHE A 23 10.62 -27.20 -3.78
N GLN A 24 11.90 -27.49 -3.96
CA GLN A 24 12.84 -27.54 -2.86
C GLN A 24 13.13 -26.07 -2.54
N PRO A 25 12.66 -25.53 -1.40
CA PRO A 25 13.12 -24.22 -0.96
C PRO A 25 14.64 -24.33 -0.85
N ALA A 26 15.38 -23.47 -1.55
CA ALA A 26 16.81 -23.37 -1.32
C ALA A 26 17.00 -23.21 0.20
N GLU A 27 17.85 -24.05 0.79
CA GLU A 27 18.15 -23.98 2.21
C GLU A 27 18.50 -22.53 2.55
N PRO A 28 17.95 -21.97 3.66
CA PRO A 28 18.31 -20.60 4.03
C PRO A 28 19.82 -20.54 4.09
N LEU A 29 20.41 -19.59 3.34
CA LEU A 29 21.84 -19.34 3.36
C LEU A 29 22.24 -19.01 4.80
N LYS A 30 22.55 -20.05 5.59
CA LYS A 30 23.00 -19.94 6.99
C LYS A 30 24.40 -19.37 7.10
N ASN A 31 24.96 -18.84 6.02
CA ASN A 31 26.31 -18.31 5.99
C ASN A 31 26.52 -17.31 4.84
N ALA A 32 25.64 -16.33 4.68
CA ALA A 32 26.15 -15.02 4.27
C ALA A 32 26.79 -14.47 5.55
N GLY A 33 28.13 -14.39 5.61
CA GLY A 33 28.92 -14.11 6.82
C GLY A 33 28.70 -12.74 7.47
N VAL A 34 27.46 -12.44 7.83
CA VAL A 34 27.08 -11.41 8.79
C VAL A 34 27.04 -12.10 10.16
N GLU A 35 28.13 -11.95 10.92
CA GLU A 35 28.13 -12.24 12.34
C GLU A 35 27.07 -11.36 13.02
N PHE A 36 25.89 -11.92 13.26
CA PHE A 36 24.81 -11.22 13.96
C PHE A 36 24.96 -11.29 15.48
N SER A 37 25.97 -11.99 16.00
CA SER A 37 26.04 -12.32 17.44
C SER A 37 26.87 -11.33 18.27
N SER A 38 27.88 -10.68 17.69
CA SER A 38 28.66 -9.60 18.34
C SER A 38 28.13 -8.21 17.97
N ALA A 39 27.39 -8.09 16.87
CA ALA A 39 26.66 -6.89 16.48
C ALA A 39 25.26 -6.82 17.12
N ALA A 40 24.75 -7.88 17.75
CA ALA A 40 23.41 -7.85 18.36
C ALA A 40 23.32 -6.88 19.53
N ASP A 41 24.32 -6.85 20.42
CA ASP A 41 24.34 -5.93 21.56
C ASP A 41 24.56 -4.48 21.10
N ASP A 42 25.47 -4.24 20.15
CA ASP A 42 25.71 -2.92 19.55
C ASP A 42 24.54 -2.43 18.69
N ALA A 43 23.89 -3.30 17.91
CA ALA A 43 22.72 -2.97 17.11
C ALA A 43 21.48 -2.78 17.98
N SER A 44 21.33 -3.55 19.06
CA SER A 44 20.28 -3.35 20.06
C SER A 44 20.46 -2.01 20.77
N SER A 45 21.70 -1.67 21.16
CA SER A 45 22.05 -0.38 21.77
C SER A 45 21.75 0.78 20.82
N ARG A 46 22.22 0.70 19.57
CA ARG A 46 21.94 1.73 18.55
C ARG A 46 20.46 1.82 18.18
N ALA A 47 19.74 0.71 18.16
CA ALA A 47 18.30 0.70 17.94
C ALA A 47 17.55 1.33 19.12
N ALA A 48 18.02 1.11 20.36
CA ALA A 48 17.49 1.75 21.54
C ALA A 48 17.74 3.27 21.52
N ASP A 49 18.95 3.71 21.16
CA ASP A 49 19.30 5.12 21.02
C ASP A 49 18.50 5.80 19.90
N ALA A 50 18.39 5.15 18.74
CA ALA A 50 17.57 5.66 17.63
C ALA A 50 16.10 5.75 18.01
N LYS A 51 15.57 4.75 18.74
CA LYS A 51 14.20 4.75 19.25
C LYS A 51 14.00 5.86 20.28
N GLN A 52 14.97 6.13 21.14
CA GLN A 52 14.93 7.21 22.13
C GLN A 52 14.91 8.57 21.44
N ALA A 53 15.82 8.81 20.48
CA ALA A 53 15.86 10.06 19.71
C ALA A 53 14.57 10.27 18.89
N LEU A 54 14.04 9.21 18.27
CA LEU A 54 12.74 9.24 17.60
C LEU A 54 11.61 9.52 18.57
N LYS A 55 11.61 8.95 19.78
CA LYS A 55 10.58 9.16 20.79
C LYS A 55 10.58 10.62 21.27
N ASP A 56 11.76 11.17 21.56
CA ASP A 56 11.91 12.55 22.05
C ASP A 56 11.53 13.57 20.97
N GLY A 57 11.94 13.32 19.72
CA GLY A 57 11.52 14.12 18.57
C GLY A 57 10.02 13.98 18.30
N ALA A 58 9.52 12.76 18.25
CA ALA A 58 8.10 12.48 18.01
C ALA A 58 7.23 13.09 19.10
N GLN A 59 7.60 13.08 20.38
CA GLN A 59 6.80 13.71 21.43
C GLN A 59 6.63 15.22 21.19
N LYS A 60 7.73 15.95 20.94
CA LYS A 60 7.69 17.40 20.68
C LYS A 60 6.90 17.77 19.41
N TYR A 61 7.02 16.97 18.36
CA TYR A 61 6.28 17.20 17.11
C TYR A 61 4.85 16.65 17.15
N SER A 62 4.57 15.60 17.92
CA SER A 62 3.26 14.95 17.98
C SER A 62 2.21 15.84 18.62
N GLU A 63 2.56 16.56 19.69
CA GLU A 63 1.63 17.48 20.35
C GLU A 63 1.17 18.58 19.39
N GLN A 64 2.10 19.15 18.62
CA GLN A 64 1.78 20.18 17.61
C GLN A 64 1.10 19.58 16.37
N ALA A 65 1.51 18.38 15.94
CA ALA A 65 0.95 17.71 14.78
C ALA A 65 -0.47 17.22 15.04
N THR A 66 -0.81 16.73 16.24
CA THR A 66 -2.17 16.25 16.55
C THR A 66 -3.20 17.37 16.43
N ASP A 67 -2.92 18.56 16.96
CA ASP A 67 -3.83 19.70 16.85
C ASP A 67 -3.96 20.20 15.41
N ARG A 68 -2.84 20.21 14.67
CA ARG A 68 -2.83 20.56 13.24
C ARG A 68 -3.56 19.52 12.39
N ILE A 69 -3.35 18.23 12.64
CA ILE A 69 -3.99 17.12 11.92
C ILE A 69 -5.49 17.12 12.17
N ARG A 70 -5.97 17.38 13.40
CA ARG A 70 -7.41 17.53 13.65
C ARG A 70 -8.01 18.68 12.85
N THR A 71 -7.39 19.86 12.92
CA THR A 71 -7.84 21.05 12.17
C THR A 71 -7.79 20.83 10.65
N LEU A 72 -6.72 20.18 10.16
CA LEU A 72 -6.54 19.81 8.76
C LEU A 72 -7.45 18.67 8.33
N ALA A 73 -7.86 17.78 9.23
CA ALA A 73 -8.82 16.73 8.92
C ALA A 73 -10.22 17.31 8.73
N ASP A 74 -10.64 18.23 9.59
CA ASP A 74 -11.95 18.89 9.46
C ASP A 74 -11.99 19.76 8.18
N THR A 75 -10.98 20.62 8.01
CA THR A 75 -10.91 21.52 6.84
C THR A 75 -10.59 20.77 5.54
N GLY A 76 -9.75 19.75 5.64
CA GLY A 76 -9.32 18.91 4.53
C GLY A 76 -10.44 18.00 4.06
N LYS A 77 -11.30 17.51 4.96
CA LYS A 77 -12.50 16.76 4.59
C LYS A 77 -13.43 17.62 3.74
N GLU A 78 -13.75 18.84 4.17
CA GLU A 78 -14.61 19.74 3.39
C GLU A 78 -14.03 20.05 2.00
N ARG A 79 -12.74 20.43 1.94
CA ARG A 79 -12.06 20.72 0.66
C ARG A 79 -11.87 19.49 -0.22
N ALA A 80 -11.61 18.32 0.36
CA ALA A 80 -11.50 17.08 -0.38
C ALA A 80 -12.86 16.63 -0.87
N THR A 81 -13.93 16.72 -0.06
CA THR A 81 -15.29 16.34 -0.48
C THR A 81 -15.78 17.18 -1.65
N GLY A 82 -15.56 18.50 -1.64
CA GLY A 82 -15.93 19.35 -2.77
C GLY A 82 -15.17 19.02 -4.07
N GLN A 83 -13.88 18.68 -3.97
CA GLN A 83 -13.09 18.25 -5.14
C GLN A 83 -13.43 16.80 -5.57
N LEU A 84 -13.79 15.95 -4.62
CA LEU A 84 -14.16 14.56 -4.87
C LEU A 84 -15.52 14.46 -5.55
N ASP A 85 -16.47 15.36 -5.25
CA ASP A 85 -17.75 15.44 -5.96
C ASP A 85 -17.55 15.78 -7.45
N GLN A 86 -16.69 16.77 -7.73
CA GLN A 86 -16.32 17.13 -9.10
C GLN A 86 -15.59 15.99 -9.82
N PHE A 87 -14.67 15.32 -9.12
CA PHE A 87 -13.97 14.17 -9.67
C PHE A 87 -14.90 12.97 -9.89
N SER A 88 -15.84 12.73 -8.99
CA SER A 88 -16.83 11.66 -9.08
C SER A 88 -17.80 11.89 -10.24
N GLN A 89 -18.22 13.13 -10.49
CA GLN A 89 -18.99 13.49 -11.69
C GLN A 89 -18.19 13.17 -12.96
N LEU A 90 -16.92 13.59 -13.02
CA LEU A 90 -16.04 13.32 -14.15
C LEU A 90 -15.85 11.81 -14.40
N LEU A 91 -15.69 11.03 -13.32
CA LEU A 91 -15.49 9.59 -13.39
C LEU A 91 -16.78 8.86 -13.78
N ASN A 92 -17.95 9.36 -13.37
CA ASN A 92 -19.25 8.80 -13.75
C ASN A 92 -19.54 9.08 -15.24
N ASP A 93 -19.24 10.28 -15.73
CA ASP A 93 -19.33 10.62 -17.15
C ASP A 93 -18.37 9.77 -18.02
N ALA A 94 -17.19 9.44 -17.48
CA ALA A 94 -16.23 8.55 -18.12
C ALA A 94 -16.65 7.07 -18.03
N ALA A 95 -17.20 6.63 -16.91
CA ALA A 95 -17.69 5.26 -16.71
C ALA A 95 -18.90 4.98 -17.61
N ALA A 96 -19.81 5.94 -17.78
CA ALA A 96 -20.90 5.83 -18.75
C ALA A 96 -20.41 5.63 -20.19
N GLN A 97 -19.23 6.18 -20.54
CA GLN A 97 -18.60 5.95 -21.85
C GLN A 97 -17.85 4.60 -21.94
N VAL A 98 -17.52 3.98 -20.80
CA VAL A 98 -16.72 2.76 -20.69
C VAL A 98 -17.59 1.50 -20.50
N ASP A 99 -18.76 1.63 -19.87
CA ASP A 99 -19.73 0.53 -19.64
C ASP A 99 -20.18 -0.11 -20.96
N ASP A 100 -20.21 0.67 -22.04
CA ASP A 100 -20.51 0.21 -23.41
C ASP A 100 -19.46 -0.76 -24.01
N LYS A 101 -18.29 -0.94 -23.39
CA LYS A 101 -17.12 -1.57 -24.05
C LYS A 101 -16.54 -2.83 -23.39
N LEU A 102 -16.84 -3.14 -22.12
CA LEU A 102 -15.92 -4.03 -21.35
C LEU A 102 -16.35 -5.48 -21.09
N GLY A 103 -17.61 -5.88 -21.27
CA GLY A 103 -17.99 -7.30 -21.30
C GLY A 103 -17.77 -8.13 -20.01
N ALA A 104 -18.39 -9.30 -19.95
CA ALA A 104 -18.60 -10.08 -18.71
C ALA A 104 -17.34 -10.64 -18.01
N GLN A 105 -16.17 -10.65 -18.64
CA GLN A 105 -15.00 -11.40 -18.16
C GLN A 105 -14.09 -10.62 -17.18
N TYR A 106 -14.31 -9.31 -17.00
CA TYR A 106 -13.68 -8.51 -15.94
C TYR A 106 -14.53 -8.46 -14.65
N GLY A 107 -15.70 -9.11 -14.63
CA GLY A 107 -16.70 -9.00 -13.58
C GLY A 107 -16.33 -9.63 -12.24
N ASP A 108 -15.52 -10.69 -12.22
CA ASP A 108 -15.24 -11.44 -10.99
C ASP A 108 -14.18 -10.78 -10.10
N TYR A 109 -13.16 -10.17 -10.71
CA TYR A 109 -12.17 -9.36 -9.98
C TYR A 109 -12.81 -8.05 -9.52
N ALA A 110 -13.68 -7.46 -10.36
CA ALA A 110 -14.48 -6.30 -10.00
C ALA A 110 -15.43 -6.61 -8.84
N ARG A 111 -16.06 -7.80 -8.80
CA ARG A 111 -16.93 -8.22 -7.67
C ARG A 111 -16.17 -8.42 -6.37
N SER A 112 -14.99 -9.01 -6.42
CA SER A 112 -14.17 -9.21 -5.23
C SER A 112 -13.69 -7.88 -4.65
N ALA A 113 -13.25 -6.95 -5.51
CA ALA A 113 -12.92 -5.59 -5.11
C ALA A 113 -14.16 -4.83 -4.60
N ALA A 114 -15.31 -4.95 -5.28
CA ALA A 114 -16.55 -4.31 -4.86
C ALA A 114 -17.03 -4.81 -3.49
N ASN A 115 -16.91 -6.10 -3.20
CA ASN A 115 -17.24 -6.66 -1.88
C ASN A 115 -16.30 -6.13 -0.80
N ALA A 116 -14.99 -6.05 -1.07
CA ALA A 116 -14.03 -5.48 -0.13
C ALA A 116 -14.33 -4.00 0.18
N VAL A 117 -14.65 -3.21 -0.86
CA VAL A 117 -15.03 -1.80 -0.73
C VAL A 117 -16.37 -1.64 -0.01
N SER A 118 -17.35 -2.50 -0.27
CA SER A 118 -18.66 -2.47 0.38
C SER A 118 -18.56 -2.79 1.87
N SER A 119 -17.78 -3.82 2.24
CA SER A 119 -17.54 -4.16 3.65
C SER A 119 -16.82 -3.03 4.37
N PHE A 120 -15.79 -2.45 3.76
CA PHE A 120 -15.10 -1.29 4.31
C PHE A 120 -16.03 -0.07 4.48
N SER A 121 -16.93 0.17 3.53
CA SER A 121 -17.90 1.27 3.60
C SER A 121 -18.96 1.04 4.67
N ALA A 122 -19.38 -0.21 4.88
CA ALA A 122 -20.28 -0.59 5.95
C ALA A 122 -19.62 -0.45 7.32
N ASP A 123 -18.36 -0.87 7.46
CA ASP A 123 -17.54 -0.64 8.64
C ASP A 123 -17.39 0.85 8.92
N LEU A 124 -17.07 1.66 7.91
CA LEU A 124 -16.92 3.12 8.05
C LEU A 124 -18.23 3.82 8.46
N ARG A 125 -19.38 3.25 8.10
CA ARG A 125 -20.71 3.81 8.43
C ARG A 125 -21.21 3.41 9.81
N ASN A 126 -20.81 2.22 10.30
CA ASN A 126 -21.31 1.65 11.55
C ASN A 126 -20.29 1.66 12.69
N LYS A 127 -19.00 1.89 12.42
CA LYS A 127 -17.99 2.03 13.47
C LYS A 127 -17.83 3.48 13.89
N ASP A 128 -17.91 3.68 15.20
CA ASP A 128 -17.34 4.84 15.83
C ASP A 128 -15.82 4.85 15.61
N VAL A 129 -15.27 6.06 15.43
CA VAL A 129 -13.84 6.26 15.18
C VAL A 129 -12.99 5.59 16.27
N ASP A 130 -13.48 5.58 17.51
CA ASP A 130 -12.85 4.90 18.64
C ASP A 130 -12.71 3.38 18.44
N GLN A 131 -13.71 2.71 17.86
CA GLN A 131 -13.62 1.27 17.57
C GLN A 131 -12.61 0.96 16.45
N VAL A 132 -12.50 1.84 15.45
CA VAL A 132 -11.47 1.70 14.40
C VAL A 132 -10.08 1.85 14.99
N PHE A 133 -9.89 2.80 15.91
CA PHE A 133 -8.61 2.96 16.60
C PHE A 133 -8.26 1.75 17.47
N ASP A 134 -9.24 1.16 18.16
CA ASP A 134 -9.03 -0.04 18.95
C ASP A 134 -8.64 -1.25 18.08
N ASP A 135 -9.31 -1.46 16.94
CA ASP A 135 -8.98 -2.54 16.00
C ASP A 135 -7.58 -2.36 15.38
N VAL A 136 -7.23 -1.12 15.00
CA VAL A 136 -5.89 -0.80 14.50
C VAL A 136 -4.85 -1.06 15.58
N ARG A 137 -5.13 -0.71 16.84
CA ARG A 137 -4.24 -0.95 17.98
C ARG A 137 -4.06 -2.46 18.24
N GLU A 138 -5.12 -3.24 18.13
CA GLU A 138 -5.11 -4.71 18.22
C GLU A 138 -4.22 -5.32 17.11
N LEU A 139 -4.38 -4.85 15.86
CA LEU A 139 -3.58 -5.27 14.70
C LEU A 139 -2.09 -4.95 14.85
N VAL A 140 -1.76 -3.74 15.31
CA VAL A 140 -0.37 -3.32 15.57
C VAL A 140 0.24 -4.18 16.67
N ARG A 141 -0.52 -4.48 17.73
CA ARG A 141 -0.07 -5.36 18.83
C ARG A 141 0.16 -6.79 18.37
N LYS A 142 -0.73 -7.31 17.52
CA LYS A 142 -0.65 -8.69 17.00
C LYS A 142 0.50 -8.87 16.02
N SER A 143 0.78 -7.85 15.21
CA SER A 143 1.76 -7.92 14.12
C SER A 143 2.61 -6.63 14.02
N PRO A 144 3.55 -6.41 14.95
CA PRO A 144 4.35 -5.18 14.97
C PRO A 144 5.21 -4.99 13.71
N GLY A 145 5.76 -6.07 13.14
CA GLY A 145 6.56 -5.99 11.91
C GLY A 145 5.76 -5.56 10.68
N VAL A 146 4.53 -6.06 10.53
CA VAL A 146 3.64 -5.68 9.43
C VAL A 146 3.25 -4.21 9.54
N ALA A 147 2.91 -3.76 10.75
CA ALA A 147 2.60 -2.37 11.00
C ALA A 147 3.76 -1.43 10.63
N VAL A 148 4.99 -1.77 11.03
CA VAL A 148 6.20 -0.99 10.66
C VAL A 148 6.41 -0.97 9.14
N GLY A 149 6.21 -2.11 8.46
CA GLY A 149 6.31 -2.19 7.00
C GLY A 149 5.29 -1.32 6.27
N VAL A 150 4.02 -1.37 6.71
CA VAL A 150 2.95 -0.54 6.14
C VAL A 150 3.22 0.95 6.40
N ALA A 151 3.61 1.32 7.62
CA ALA A 151 3.95 2.70 7.95
C ALA A 151 5.12 3.24 7.11
N ALA A 152 6.16 2.42 6.92
CA ALA A 152 7.31 2.78 6.07
C ALA A 152 6.90 2.94 4.60
N ALA A 153 6.07 2.04 4.07
CA ALA A 153 5.56 2.13 2.70
C ALA A 153 4.71 3.39 2.48
N LEU A 154 3.79 3.70 3.40
CA LEU A 154 2.97 4.91 3.35
C LEU A 154 3.85 6.17 3.45
N GLY A 155 4.80 6.20 4.38
CA GLY A 155 5.76 7.29 4.53
C GLY A 155 6.59 7.51 3.25
N PHE A 156 7.03 6.42 2.60
CA PHE A 156 7.77 6.48 1.34
C PHE A 156 6.92 7.04 0.20
N VAL A 157 5.65 6.63 0.07
CA VAL A 157 4.75 7.16 -0.97
C VAL A 157 4.56 8.67 -0.79
N VAL A 158 4.31 9.13 0.44
CA VAL A 158 4.18 10.56 0.74
C VAL A 158 5.49 11.30 0.44
N ALA A 159 6.63 10.77 0.88
CA ALA A 159 7.95 11.35 0.59
C ALA A 159 8.21 11.42 -0.92
N ARG A 160 7.85 10.38 -1.66
CA ARG A 160 8.03 10.30 -3.11
C ARG A 160 7.14 11.30 -3.84
N LEU A 161 5.90 11.50 -3.40
CA LEU A 161 4.98 12.48 -3.96
C LEU A 161 5.49 13.91 -3.74
N VAL A 162 5.92 14.23 -2.51
CA VAL A 162 6.51 15.53 -2.20
C VAL A 162 7.78 15.75 -3.03
N GLN A 163 8.67 14.75 -3.11
CA GLN A 163 9.87 14.84 -3.93
C GLN A 163 9.56 15.00 -5.42
N ALA A 164 8.56 14.29 -5.95
CA ALA A 164 8.14 14.41 -7.35
C ALA A 164 7.54 15.80 -7.65
N GLY A 165 6.79 16.37 -6.71
CA GLY A 165 6.29 17.74 -6.81
C GLY A 165 7.42 18.78 -6.78
N LEU A 166 8.41 18.62 -5.89
CA LEU A 166 9.56 19.53 -5.79
C LEU A 166 10.53 19.41 -6.98
N ASP A 167 10.63 18.25 -7.61
CA ASP A 167 11.44 18.01 -8.82
C ASP A 167 10.81 18.65 -10.07
N SER A 168 9.47 18.74 -10.09
CA SER A 168 8.72 19.38 -11.17
C SER A 168 8.86 20.91 -11.21
N ASP A 169 9.33 21.53 -10.12
CA ASP A 169 9.61 22.97 -10.01
C ASP A 169 11.05 23.35 -10.43
N ARG A 170 11.91 22.37 -10.73
CA ARG A 170 13.31 22.57 -11.17
C ARG A 170 13.58 22.26 -12.65
N ALA A 171 12.55 21.93 -13.42
CA ALA A 171 12.64 21.67 -14.86
C ALA A 171 12.18 22.88 -15.69
#